data_AF-V6RYV7-F1
#
_entry.id   AF-V6RYV7-F1
#
_cell.length_a   1.000
_cell.length_b   1.000
_cell.length_c   1.000
_cell.angle_alpha   90.00
_cell.angle_beta   90.00
_cell.angle_gamma   90.00
#
_symmetry.space_group_name_H-M   'P 1'
#
loop_
_entity.id
_entity.type
_entity.pdbx_description
1 polymer ?
#
loop_
_entity_poly.entity_id
_entity_poly.type
_entity_poly.pdbx_seq_one_letter_code
_entity_poly.pdbx_strand_id
1 'polypeptide(L)'
;MKILVNIVLLLFITFLATPTIVGMLKSDTDTSVVYSFSEEEVHKEIKEIPANIEGILQVPVVFNTPKATAINTENELKHDNASEEIFSPPPELS
;
A
#
# COMPACT_ATOMS: atom_id res chain seq x y z
N MET A 1 7.30 -18.64 20.15
CA MET A 1 7.65 -17.24 19.82
C MET A 1 9.05 -17.11 19.22
N LYS A 2 10.13 -17.50 19.91
CA LYS A 2 11.52 -17.40 19.37
C LYS A 2 11.74 -18.10 18.02
N ILE A 3 11.21 -19.31 17.83
CA ILE A 3 11.36 -20.06 16.58
C ILE A 3 10.68 -19.33 15.41
N LEU A 4 9.45 -18.85 15.60
CA LEU A 4 8.72 -18.12 14.56
C LEU A 4 9.42 -16.81 14.21
N VAL A 5 9.90 -16.06 15.21
CA VAL A 5 10.69 -14.84 15.01
C VAL A 5 11.96 -15.14 14.21
N ASN A 6 12.66 -16.22 14.54
CA ASN A 6 13.86 -16.62 13.80
C ASN A 6 13.56 -17.03 12.36
N ILE A 7 12.42 -17.68 12.09
CA ILE A 7 12.00 -18.03 10.73
C ILE A 7 11.72 -16.77 9.91
N VAL A 8 10.96 -15.82 10.46
CA VAL A 8 10.67 -14.55 9.79
C VAL A 8 11.95 -13.74 9.57
N LEU A 9 12.83 -13.69 10.58
CA LEU A 9 14.11 -13.02 10.47
C LEU A 9 15.00 -13.64 9.39
N LEU A 10 15.06 -14.98 9.32
CA LEU A 10 15.79 -15.68 8.28
C LEU A 10 15.23 -15.34 6.90
N LEU A 11 13.91 -15.42 6.73
CA LEU A 11 13.24 -15.10 5.46
C LEU A 11 13.52 -13.66 5.04
N PHE A 12 13.51 -12.72 5.99
CA PHE A 12 13.78 -11.32 5.72
C PHE A 12 15.24 -11.10 5.25
N ILE A 13 16.21 -11.68 5.96
CA ILE A 13 17.62 -11.54 5.61
C ILE A 13 17.92 -12.20 4.26
N THR A 14 17.38 -13.39 4.00
CA THR A 14 17.61 -14.07 2.72
C THR A 14 16.93 -13.33 1.58
N PHE A 15 15.72 -12.80 1.77
CA PHE A 15 15.02 -11.98 0.77
C PHE A 15 15.85 -10.75 0.37
N LEU A 16 16.39 -10.02 1.35
CA LEU A 16 17.23 -8.84 1.10
C LEU A 16 18.55 -9.20 0.40
N ALA A 17 19.17 -10.32 0.78
CA ALA A 17 20.48 -10.71 0.25
C ALA A 17 20.41 -11.38 -1.13
N THR A 18 19.26 -11.95 -1.50
CA THR A 18 19.08 -12.71 -2.75
C THR A 18 19.48 -11.95 -4.01
N PRO A 19 18.97 -10.74 -4.32
CA PRO A 19 19.33 -10.04 -5.55
C PRO A 19 20.83 -9.72 -5.62
N THR A 20 21.44 -9.39 -4.48
CA THR A 20 22.89 -9.13 -4.37
C THR A 20 23.72 -10.38 -4.65
N ILE A 21 23.40 -11.51 -4.02
CA ILE A 21 24.12 -12.78 -4.21
C ILE A 21 23.98 -13.25 -5.66
N VAL A 22 22.77 -13.16 -6.23
CA VAL A 22 22.49 -13.56 -7.62
C VAL A 22 23.24 -12.66 -8.61
N GLY A 23 23.24 -11.35 -8.39
CA GLY A 23 24.00 -10.40 -9.21
C GLY A 23 25.51 -10.62 -9.13
N MET A 24 26.04 -11.01 -7.97
CA MET A 24 27.46 -11.39 -7.84
C MET A 24 27.79 -12.71 -8.55
N LEU A 25 26.89 -13.69 -8.53
CA LEU A 25 27.13 -14.98 -9.18
C LEU A 25 27.06 -14.87 -10.71
N LYS A 26 26.17 -14.02 -11.22
CA LYS A 26 26.01 -13.79 -12.65
C LYS A 26 25.60 -12.35 -12.92
N SER A 27 26.56 -11.61 -13.50
CA SER A 27 26.46 -10.17 -13.79
C SER A 27 25.32 -9.80 -14.73
N ASP A 28 24.93 -10.69 -15.64
CA ASP A 28 23.84 -10.46 -16.61
C ASP A 28 22.49 -10.99 -16.12
N THR A 29 22.30 -11.17 -14.81
CA THR A 29 21.01 -11.60 -14.27
C THR A 29 20.10 -10.42 -14.02
N ASP A 30 18.93 -10.43 -14.65
CA ASP A 30 17.89 -9.44 -14.39
C ASP A 30 17.30 -9.61 -12.99
N THR A 31 17.58 -8.64 -12.12
CA THR A 31 17.04 -8.54 -10.76
C THR A 31 16.09 -7.36 -10.59
N SER A 32 15.74 -6.67 -11.68
CA SER A 32 14.91 -5.45 -11.69
C SER A 32 13.56 -5.66 -10.99
N VAL A 33 12.96 -6.83 -11.16
CA VAL A 33 11.70 -7.21 -10.54
C VAL A 33 11.77 -7.17 -9.01
N VAL A 34 12.89 -7.58 -8.40
CA VAL A 34 13.05 -7.60 -6.93
C VAL A 34 13.12 -6.17 -6.37
N TYR A 35 13.81 -5.28 -7.08
CA TYR A 35 13.90 -3.87 -6.71
C TYR A 35 12.60 -3.10 -7.00
N SER A 36 11.87 -3.47 -8.06
CA SER A 36 10.58 -2.85 -8.42
C SER A 36 9.47 -3.06 -7.38
N PHE A 37 9.58 -4.07 -6.51
CA PHE A 37 8.65 -4.24 -5.38
C PHE A 37 9.00 -3.36 -4.17
N SER A 38 10.20 -2.80 -4.14
CA SER A 38 10.72 -1.99 -3.02
C SER A 38 10.75 -0.49 -3.33
N GLU A 39 10.78 -0.10 -4.61
CA GLU A 39 10.55 1.28 -5.01
C GLU A 39 9.07 1.66 -4.81
N GLU A 40 8.85 2.82 -4.20
CA GLU A 40 7.52 3.40 -3.95
C GLU A 40 6.62 3.38 -5.18
N GLU A 41 5.31 3.29 -4.93
CA GLU A 41 4.25 3.28 -5.93
C GLU A 41 4.54 4.25 -7.08
N VAL A 42 5.04 3.70 -8.19
CA VAL A 42 4.94 4.37 -9.49
C VAL A 42 3.46 4.64 -9.64
N HIS A 43 3.06 5.91 -9.48
CA HIS A 43 1.73 6.41 -9.75
C HIS A 43 1.46 6.18 -11.24
N LYS A 44 1.18 4.93 -11.62
CA LYS A 44 0.61 4.60 -12.92
C LYS A 44 -0.77 5.20 -12.86
N GLU A 45 -0.93 6.36 -13.49
CA GLU A 45 -2.23 6.95 -13.77
C GLU A 45 -3.15 5.82 -14.23
N ILE A 46 -4.10 5.45 -13.37
CA ILE A 46 -5.06 4.40 -13.67
C ILE A 46 -5.89 4.96 -14.81
N LYS A 47 -5.59 4.55 -16.03
CA LYS A 47 -6.51 4.76 -17.15
C LYS A 47 -7.75 3.95 -16.81
N GLU A 48 -8.79 4.65 -16.39
CA GLU A 48 -10.10 4.08 -16.12
C GLU A 48 -10.57 3.34 -17.37
N ILE A 49 -10.49 2.01 -17.32
CA ILE A 49 -11.16 1.16 -18.29
C ILE A 49 -12.61 1.11 -17.82
N PRO A 50 -13.60 1.50 -18.63
CA PRO A 50 -15.00 1.35 -18.27
C PRO A 50 -15.34 -0.14 -18.26
N ALA A 51 -15.01 -0.82 -17.15
CA ALA A 51 -15.40 -2.18 -16.89
C ALA A 51 -16.91 -2.15 -16.61
N ASN A 52 -17.70 -2.70 -17.52
CA ASN A 52 -19.11 -2.97 -17.26
C ASN A 52 -19.17 -3.91 -16.03
N ILE A 53 -19.57 -3.35 -14.89
CA ILE A 53 -19.57 -4.00 -13.57
C ILE A 53 -20.64 -5.10 -13.48
N GLU A 54 -21.59 -5.15 -14.43
CA GLU A 54 -22.75 -6.05 -14.39
C GLU A 54 -22.33 -7.54 -14.51
N GLY A 55 -21.18 -7.83 -15.11
CA GLY A 55 -20.69 -9.20 -15.30
C GLY A 55 -19.87 -9.79 -14.13
N ILE A 56 -19.31 -8.96 -13.25
CA ILE A 56 -18.27 -9.39 -12.29
C ILE A 56 -18.82 -9.63 -10.88
N LEU A 57 -19.96 -9.01 -10.52
CA LEU A 57 -20.56 -9.06 -9.19
C LEU A 57 -21.55 -10.23 -8.97
N GLN A 58 -21.34 -11.39 -9.59
CA GLN A 58 -22.06 -12.62 -9.23
C GLN A 58 -21.36 -13.39 -8.10
N VAL A 59 -20.86 -12.67 -7.09
CA VAL A 59 -20.38 -13.28 -5.85
C VAL A 59 -21.57 -13.35 -4.89
N PRO A 60 -22.01 -14.54 -4.44
CA PRO A 60 -23.04 -14.62 -3.42
C PRO A 60 -22.45 -14.11 -2.09
N VAL A 61 -22.66 -12.83 -1.79
CA VAL A 61 -22.29 -12.24 -0.51
C VAL A 61 -23.30 -12.69 0.54
N VAL A 62 -22.90 -13.66 1.38
CA VAL A 62 -23.66 -14.02 2.58
C VAL A 62 -23.39 -12.94 3.64
N PHE A 63 -24.25 -11.93 3.68
CA PHE A 63 -24.25 -10.95 4.76
C PHE A 63 -24.81 -11.59 6.03
N ASN A 64 -23.94 -12.13 6.88
CA ASN A 64 -24.29 -12.35 8.27
C ASN A 64 -24.35 -10.97 8.92
N THR A 65 -25.55 -10.43 9.15
CA THR A 65 -25.73 -9.13 9.82
C THR A 65 -25.53 -9.30 11.34
N PRO A 66 -24.42 -8.86 11.96
CA PRO A 66 -24.42 -8.65 13.40
C PRO A 66 -25.38 -7.50 13.71
N LYS A 67 -26.19 -7.66 14.77
CA LYS A 67 -27.12 -6.62 15.23
C LYS A 67 -26.36 -5.32 15.46
N ALA A 68 -26.81 -4.23 14.83
CA ALA A 68 -26.22 -2.91 14.99
C ALA A 68 -26.41 -2.44 16.45
N THR A 69 -25.29 -2.24 17.15
CA THR A 69 -25.28 -1.51 18.43
C THR A 69 -25.19 -0.02 18.09
N ALA A 70 -26.07 0.79 18.68
CA ALA A 70 -26.04 2.24 18.50
C ALA A 70 -24.70 2.80 19.00
N ILE A 71 -23.96 3.47 18.10
CA ILE A 71 -22.75 4.20 18.46
C ILE A 71 -23.20 5.55 19.02
N ASN A 72 -23.11 5.72 20.35
CA ASN A 72 -23.35 7.01 20.98
C ASN A 72 -22.08 7.86 20.84
N THR A 73 -22.06 8.80 19.90
CA THR A 73 -21.01 9.81 19.75
C THR A 73 -21.23 10.96 20.74
N GLU A 74 -20.97 10.70 22.02
CA GLU A 74 -21.15 11.70 23.09
C GLU A 74 -19.99 12.71 23.17
N ASN A 75 -18.93 12.55 22.36
CA ASN A 75 -17.79 13.45 22.34
C ASN A 75 -17.40 13.85 20.91
N GLU A 76 -18.21 14.68 20.26
CA GLU A 76 -17.70 15.54 19.18
C GLU A 76 -16.95 16.72 19.83
N LEU A 77 -15.73 16.47 20.29
CA LEU A 77 -14.79 17.54 20.57
C LEU A 77 -14.49 18.21 19.22
N LYS A 78 -15.18 19.33 18.97
CA LYS A 78 -14.95 20.20 17.83
C LYS A 78 -13.50 20.70 17.91
N HIS A 79 -12.60 20.05 17.21
CA HIS A 79 -11.24 20.55 17.04
C HIS A 79 -11.34 21.77 16.13
N ASP A 80 -10.96 22.94 16.64
CA ASP A 80 -10.80 24.12 15.79
C ASP A 80 -9.80 23.76 14.69
N ASN A 81 -10.22 23.97 13.44
CA ASN A 81 -9.38 23.74 12.26
C ASN A 81 -8.12 24.59 12.39
N ALA A 82 -7.03 24.00 12.90
CA ALA A 82 -5.69 24.57 12.87
C ALA A 82 -5.04 24.40 11.49
N SER A 83 -5.85 24.39 10.43
CA SER A 83 -5.33 24.53 9.07
C SER A 83 -5.14 26.03 8.81
N GLU A 84 -3.95 26.54 9.09
CA GLU A 84 -3.48 27.73 8.38
C GLU A 84 -3.60 27.42 6.89
N GLU A 85 -4.30 28.29 6.16
CA GLU A 85 -4.41 28.22 4.71
C GLU A 85 -2.99 28.40 4.15
N ILE A 86 -2.34 27.30 3.78
CA ILE A 86 -1.01 27.35 3.17
C ILE A 86 -1.19 27.92 1.77
N PHE A 87 -0.97 29.23 1.64
CA PHE A 87 -0.92 29.91 0.36
C PHE A 87 0.53 29.99 -0.12
N SER A 88 0.91 29.11 -1.05
CA SER A 88 2.15 29.26 -1.80
C SER A 88 1.87 30.08 -3.07
N PRO A 89 2.43 31.30 -3.20
CA PRO A 89 2.27 32.07 -4.43
C PRO A 89 2.98 31.38 -5.62
N PRO A 90 2.52 31.62 -6.86
CA PRO A 90 3.11 31.01 -8.04
C PRO A 90 4.59 31.40 -8.18
N PRO A 91 5.47 30.49 -8.63
CA PRO A 91 6.87 30.83 -8.90
C PRO A 91 6.95 31.86 -10.05
N GLU A 92 7.78 32.90 -9.87
CA GLU A 92 8.01 33.88 -10.94
C GLU A 92 8.76 33.22 -12.10
N LEU A 93 8.27 33.44 -13.33
CA LEU A 93 8.92 33.01 -14.55
C LEU A 93 9.98 34.05 -14.93
N SER A 94 11.25 33.82 -14.58
CA SER A 94 12.40 34.54 -15.14
C SER A 94 13.61 33.64 -15.29
#